data_AF-A0A1R1SHN1-F1
#
_entry.id   AF-A0A1R1SHN1-F1
#
_cell.length_a   1.000
_cell.length_b   1.000
_cell.length_c   1.000
_cell.angle_alpha   90.00
_cell.angle_beta   90.00
_cell.angle_gamma   90.00
#
_symmetry.space_group_name_H-M   'P 1'
#
loop_
_entity.id
_entity.type
_entity.pdbx_description
1 polymer ?
#
loop_
_entity_poly.entity_id
_entity_poly.type
_entity_poly.pdbx_seq_one_letter_code
_entity_poly.pdbx_strand_id
1 'polypeptide(L)' 'MSRTVIDLDDEALAEAARHLGTTTKKDTVNAALREINDRRRRAAAVARMRQMVAAGEIDFSALDEAAPASEGHNAA' A
#
# COMPACT_ATOMS: atom_id res chain seq x y z
N MET A 1 -2.68 -25.63 3.72
CA MET A 1 -1.21 -25.39 3.74
C MET A 1 -0.51 -26.73 3.78
N SER A 2 0.56 -26.91 3.00
CA SER A 2 1.46 -28.07 3.10
C SER A 2 2.46 -27.88 4.24
N ARG A 3 2.99 -28.99 4.79
CA ARG A 3 4.02 -28.96 5.82
C ARG A 3 5.40 -29.03 5.17
N THR A 4 6.22 -28.02 5.42
CA THR A 4 7.61 -27.95 4.93
C THR A 4 8.52 -27.74 6.14
N VAL A 5 9.64 -28.45 6.18
CA VAL A 5 10.70 -28.26 7.17
C VAL A 5 11.83 -27.51 6.48
N ILE A 6 12.20 -26.37 7.03
CA ILE A 6 13.29 -25.51 6.54
C ILE A 6 14.01 -24.93 7.76
N ASP A 7 15.31 -24.72 7.61
CA ASP A 7 16.07 -23.93 8.57
C ASP A 7 15.83 -22.45 8.32
N LEU A 8 15.64 -21.69 9.40
CA LEU A 8 15.48 -20.24 9.36
C LEU A 8 16.55 -19.58 10.20
N ASP A 9 17.01 -18.43 9.72
CA ASP A 9 17.72 -17.46 10.52
C ASP A 9 16.76 -16.86 11.56
N ASP A 10 17.04 -17.13 12.84
CA ASP A 10 16.20 -16.69 13.96
C ASP A 10 16.27 -15.17 14.19
N GLU A 11 17.37 -14.51 13.84
CA GLU A 11 17.50 -13.05 13.96
C GLU A 11 16.66 -12.36 12.89
N ALA A 12 16.80 -12.79 11.63
CA ALA A 12 15.98 -12.27 10.53
C ALA A 12 14.48 -12.53 10.76
N LEU A 13 14.14 -13.69 11.33
CA LEU A 13 12.76 -14.03 11.68
C LEU A 13 12.21 -13.12 12.79
N ALA A 14 13.01 -12.82 13.81
CA ALA A 14 12.62 -11.91 14.89
C ALA A 14 12.43 -10.47 14.37
N GLU A 15 13.28 -10.00 13.46
CA GLU A 15 13.10 -8.72 12.77
C GLU A 15 11.80 -8.66 11.98
N ALA A 16 11.54 -9.69 11.17
CA ALA A 16 10.32 -9.79 10.39
C ALA A 16 9.08 -9.80 11.31
N ALA A 17 9.14 -10.52 12.44
CA ALA A 17 8.05 -10.58 13.41
C ALA A 17 7.73 -9.20 14.00
N ARG A 18 8.76 -8.42 14.34
CA ARG A 18 8.60 -7.04 14.80
C ARG A 18 7.97 -6.13 13.74
N HIS A 19 8.45 -6.20 12.49
CA HIS A 19 7.90 -5.40 11.40
C HIS A 19 6.47 -5.77 11.03
N LEU A 20 6.10 -7.05 11.16
CA LEU A 20 4.79 -7.58 10.77
C LEU A 20 3.80 -7.64 11.95
N GLY A 21 4.25 -7.39 13.18
CA GLY A 21 3.42 -7.48 14.38
C GLY A 21 2.95 -8.90 14.70
N THR A 22 3.71 -9.91 14.31
CA THR A 22 3.36 -11.33 14.48
C THR A 22 4.07 -11.95 15.69
N THR A 23 3.41 -12.93 16.32
CA THR A 23 3.93 -13.57 17.54
C THR A 23 4.47 -14.97 17.33
N THR A 24 4.09 -15.64 16.23
CA THR A 24 4.53 -17.01 15.93
C THR A 24 5.43 -17.05 14.70
N LYS A 25 6.37 -18.01 14.67
CA LYS A 25 7.25 -18.24 13.50
C LYS A 25 6.42 -18.48 12.23
N LYS A 26 5.38 -19.32 12.32
CA LYS A 26 4.49 -19.64 11.21
C LYS A 26 3.75 -18.40 10.69
N ASP A 27 3.19 -17.58 11.58
CA ASP A 27 2.44 -16.40 11.16
C ASP A 27 3.36 -15.36 10.52
N THR A 28 4.57 -15.19 11.09
CA THR A 28 5.60 -14.31 10.53
C THR A 28 5.97 -14.73 9.12
N VAL A 29 6.28 -16.01 8.88
CA VAL A 29 6.64 -16.52 7.55
C VAL A 29 5.49 -16.33 6.56
N ASN A 30 4.26 -16.70 6.95
CA ASN A 30 3.10 -16.56 6.06
C ASN A 30 2.77 -15.09 5.75
N ALA A 31 2.88 -14.21 6.74
CA ALA A 31 2.68 -12.78 6.57
C ALA A 31 3.76 -12.17 5.67
N ALA A 32 5.02 -12.54 5.87
CA ALA A 32 6.13 -12.06 5.03
C ALA A 32 5.95 -12.43 3.56
N LEU A 33 5.56 -13.68 3.27
CA LEU A 33 5.31 -14.16 1.91
C LEU A 33 4.15 -13.40 1.24
N ARG A 34 3.09 -13.07 2.00
CA ARG A 34 1.97 -12.25 1.50
C ARG A 34 2.41 -10.81 1.24
N GLU A 35 3.12 -10.22 2.20
CA GLU A 35 3.57 -8.82 2.12
C GLU A 35 4.50 -8.58 0.92
N ILE A 36 5.35 -9.53 0.54
CA ILE A 36 6.17 -9.40 -0.68
C ILE A 36 5.29 -9.28 -1.94
N ASN A 37 4.25 -10.12 -2.03
CA ASN A 37 3.32 -10.07 -3.16
C ASN A 37 2.52 -8.78 -3.17
N ASP A 38 2.05 -8.34 -1.99
CA ASP A 38 1.27 -7.13 -1.87
C ASP A 38 2.10 -5.88 -2.18
N ARG A 39 3.37 -5.81 -1.73
CA ARG A 39 4.33 -4.78 -2.14
C ARG A 39 4.45 -4.69 -3.65
N ARG A 40 4.59 -5.84 -4.33
CA ARG A 40 4.70 -5.88 -5.80
C ARG A 40 3.41 -5.42 -6.47
N ARG A 41 2.23 -5.84 -5.98
CA ARG A 41 0.93 -5.39 -6.50
C ARG A 41 0.77 -3.88 -6.33
N ARG A 42 1.10 -3.33 -5.16
CA ARG A 42 1.06 -1.88 -4.88
C ARG A 42 1.98 -1.11 -5.83
N ALA A 43 3.22 -1.57 -6.03
CA ALA A 43 4.15 -0.95 -6.97
C ALA A 43 3.64 -0.98 -8.42
N ALA A 44 3.09 -2.10 -8.87
CA ALA A 44 2.50 -2.22 -10.21
C ALA A 44 1.27 -1.33 -10.40
N ALA A 45 0.43 -1.18 -9.36
CA ALA A 45 -0.71 -0.27 -9.41
C ALA A 45 -0.27 1.19 -9.57
N VAL A 46 0.73 1.63 -8.79
CA VAL A 46 1.31 2.97 -8.92
C VAL A 46 1.92 3.19 -10.30
N ALA A 47 2.64 2.20 -10.84
CA ALA A 47 3.21 2.28 -12.19
C ALA A 47 2.12 2.45 -13.26
N ARG A 48 1.02 1.67 -13.19
CA ARG A 48 -0.13 1.81 -14.09
C ARG A 48 -0.80 3.18 -13.97
N MET A 49 -1.01 3.67 -12.74
CA MET A 49 -1.58 5.00 -12.52
C MET A 49 -0.72 6.09 -13.18
N ARG A 50 0.61 6.02 -13.04
CA ARG A 50 1.53 6.97 -13.70
C ARG A 50 1.42 6.94 -15.22
N GLN A 51 1.21 5.75 -15.81
CA GLN A 51 1.01 5.62 -17.25
C GLN A 51 -0.29 6.27 -17.71
N MET A 52 -1.40 6.04 -16.99
CA MET A 52 -2.70 6.67 -17.29
C MET A 52 -2.63 8.19 -17.21
N VAL A 53 -1.94 8.74 -16.20
CA VAL A 53 -1.71 10.19 -16.08
C VAL A 53 -0.90 10.71 -17.28
N ALA A 54 0.19 10.03 -17.65
CA ALA A 54 1.04 10.44 -18.78
C ALA A 54 0.31 10.35 -20.14
N ALA A 55 -0.62 9.41 -20.28
CA ALA A 55 -1.47 9.25 -21.46
C ALA A 55 -2.64 10.26 -21.50
N GLY A 56 -2.83 11.06 -20.45
CA GLY A 56 -3.95 12.00 -20.35
C GLY A 56 -5.31 11.33 -20.12
N GLU A 57 -5.33 10.09 -19.66
CA GLU A 57 -6.56 9.31 -19.42
C GLU A 57 -7.26 9.68 -18.10
N ILE A 58 -6.60 10.46 -17.24
CA ILE A 58 -7.17 10.93 -15.97
C ILE A 58 -7.50 12.41 -16.08
N ASP A 59 -8.79 12.73 -16.01
CA ASP A 59 -9.29 14.10 -15.98
C ASP A 59 -9.33 14.63 -14.53
N PHE A 60 -8.45 15.58 -14.24
CA PHE A 60 -8.34 16.21 -12.92
C PHE A 60 -9.24 17.44 -12.78
N SER A 61 -9.94 17.88 -13.84
CA SER A 61 -10.82 19.07 -13.79
C SER A 61 -11.99 18.92 -12.81
N ALA A 62 -12.41 17.68 -12.53
CA ALA A 62 -13.42 17.36 -11.52
C ALA A 62 -12.99 17.68 -10.07
N LEU A 63 -11.70 17.95 -9.82
CA LEU A 63 -11.19 18.35 -8.50
C LEU A 63 -11.29 19.86 -8.27
N ASP A 64 -11.45 20.67 -9.32
CA ASP A 64 -11.52 22.14 -9.24
C ASP A 64 -12.92 22.64 -8.86
N GLU A 65 -13.97 21.83 -9.07
CA GLU A 65 -15.38 22.20 -8.80
C GLU A 65 -15.72 22.25 -7.30
N ALA A 66 -14.85 21.72 -6.42
CA ALA A 66 -15.09 21.61 -4.98
C ALA A 66 -14.51 22.77 -4.14
N ALA A 67 -14.08 23.88 -4.75
CA ALA A 67 -13.78 25.09 -4.01
C ALA A 67 -15.10 25.79 -3.60
N PRO A 68 -15.48 25.83 -2.31
CA PRO A 68 -16.70 26.52 -1.92
C PRO A 68 -16.55 28.00 -2.27
N ALA A 69 -17.53 28.51 -3.03
CA ALA A 69 -17.67 29.93 -3.30
C ALA A 69 -17.57 30.67 -1.97
N SER A 70 -16.52 31.48 -1.81
CA SER A 70 -16.40 32.41 -0.70
C SER A 70 -17.51 33.46 -0.85
N GLU A 71 -18.69 33.17 -0.31
CA GLU A 71 -19.76 34.15 -0.14
C GLU A 71 -19.28 35.20 0.86
N GLY A 72 -18.76 36.30 0.31
CA GLY A 72 -18.47 37.50 1.06
C GLY A 72 -19.77 38.04 1.66
N HIS A 73 -19.93 37.86 2.97
CA HIS A 73 -20.76 38.71 3.80
C HIS A 73 -20.25 40.16 3.66
N ASN A 74 -20.90 40.96 2.81
CA ASN A 74 -20.83 42.41 2.94
C ASN A 74 -22.20 42.90 3.42
N ALA A 75 -22.28 43.10 4.74
CA ALA A 75 -23.41 43.70 5.40
C ALA A 75 -23.50 45.19 5.02
N ALA A 76 -24.72 45.63 4.72
CA ALA A 76 -25.10 47.01 4.45
C ALA A 76 -24.98 47.91 5.67
#